data_AF-A0A7S1BBR5-F1
#
_entry.id   AF-A0A7S1BBR5-F1
#
_cell.length_a   1.000
_cell.length_b   1.000
_cell.length_c   1.000
_cell.angle_alpha   90.00
_cell.angle_beta   90.00
_cell.angle_gamma   90.00
#
_symmetry.space_group_name_H-M   'P 1'
#
loop_
_entity.id
_entity.type
_entity.pdbx_description
1 polymer ?
#
loop_
_entity_poly.entity_id
_entity_poly.type
_entity_poly.pdbx_seq_one_letter_code
_entity_poly.pdbx_strand_id
1 'polypeptide(L)'
;DVCVDGIPVGFLPTALAKGVVATLRRLKIAGHERIPVDLEVAYIPPPSTGVAGEEDGKGDGTPQSNMPFPGLYLFTQMGRMIRPVLHLETQKVEYIGPMEQPFMNIACLPSDIQEGITTHQELEPTNMLSLLSSLTPFSDYNQSPRNMYQCQMGKQTMGTPAHALPHRADNKMYRVYNPQAPVVQTARHGEFQMDEYPNGCNAV
;
A
#
# COMPACT_ATOMS: atom_id res chain seq x y z
N ASP A 1 -25.39 0.47 -7.90
CA ASP A 1 -25.76 -0.87 -7.39
C ASP A 1 -24.91 -1.26 -6.20
N VAL A 2 -25.37 -2.20 -5.38
CA VAL A 2 -24.61 -2.80 -4.27
C VAL A 2 -24.31 -4.25 -4.62
N CYS A 3 -23.03 -4.60 -4.59
CA CYS A 3 -22.52 -5.91 -4.93
C CYS A 3 -21.63 -6.43 -3.81
N VAL A 4 -21.81 -7.69 -3.42
CA VAL A 4 -20.97 -8.39 -2.44
C VAL A 4 -20.34 -9.57 -3.16
N ASP A 5 -19.02 -9.58 -3.27
CA ASP A 5 -18.25 -10.68 -3.85
C ASP A 5 -18.71 -11.09 -5.27
N GLY A 6 -19.14 -10.10 -6.06
CA GLY A 6 -19.67 -10.32 -7.42
C GLY A 6 -21.16 -10.65 -7.48
N ILE A 7 -21.83 -10.81 -6.34
CA ILE A 7 -23.27 -11.08 -6.25
C ILE A 7 -24.01 -9.75 -6.04
N PRO A 8 -24.94 -9.36 -6.94
CA PRO A 8 -25.75 -8.17 -6.76
C PRO A 8 -26.74 -8.39 -5.60
N VAL A 9 -26.71 -7.52 -4.60
CA VAL A 9 -27.56 -7.60 -3.40
C VAL A 9 -28.74 -6.64 -3.49
N GLY A 10 -28.55 -5.46 -4.08
CA GLY A 10 -29.61 -4.48 -4.20
C GLY A 10 -29.16 -3.11 -4.70
N PHE A 11 -29.99 -2.11 -4.43
CA PHE A 11 -29.79 -0.74 -4.90
C PHE A 11 -29.70 0.22 -3.70
N LEU A 12 -28.78 1.18 -3.79
CA LEU A 12 -28.59 2.21 -2.78
C LEU A 12 -28.70 3.59 -3.45
N PRO A 13 -29.54 4.50 -2.94
CA PRO A 13 -29.60 5.86 -3.44
C PRO A 13 -28.25 6.58 -3.27
N THR A 14 -27.81 7.32 -4.30
CA THR A 14 -26.53 8.03 -4.31
C THR A 14 -26.36 8.97 -3.10
N ALA A 15 -27.44 9.62 -2.67
CA ALA A 15 -27.44 10.53 -1.52
C ALA A 15 -27.05 9.83 -0.21
N LEU A 16 -27.40 8.56 -0.04
CA LEU A 16 -27.11 7.78 1.17
C LEU A 16 -25.79 7.01 1.07
N ALA A 17 -25.23 6.86 -0.14
CA ALA A 17 -24.06 6.02 -0.38
C ALA A 17 -22.85 6.40 0.48
N LYS A 18 -22.51 7.69 0.54
CA LYS A 18 -21.38 8.19 1.36
C LYS A 18 -21.57 7.88 2.85
N GLY A 19 -22.80 8.04 3.36
CA GLY A 19 -23.11 7.75 4.77
C GLY A 19 -23.01 6.26 5.12
N VAL A 20 -23.47 5.39 4.21
CA VAL A 20 -23.36 3.93 4.37
C VAL A 20 -21.90 3.50 4.36
N VAL A 21 -21.09 4.00 3.42
CA VAL A 21 -19.65 3.70 3.33
C VAL A 21 -18.92 4.10 4.62
N ALA A 22 -19.14 5.33 5.10
CA ALA A 22 -18.53 5.80 6.35
C ALA A 22 -18.94 4.93 7.54
N THR A 23 -20.21 4.54 7.61
CA THR A 23 -20.72 3.68 8.70
C THR A 23 -20.10 2.28 8.63
N LEU A 24 -20.00 1.68 7.44
CA LEU A 24 -19.37 0.37 7.24
C LEU A 24 -17.89 0.39 7.65
N ARG A 25 -17.14 1.42 7.25
CA ARG A 25 -15.74 1.59 7.67
C ARG A 25 -15.59 1.75 9.18
N ARG A 26 -16.44 2.58 9.81
CA ARG A 26 -16.44 2.70 11.28
C ARG A 26 -16.75 1.37 11.99
N LEU A 27 -17.72 0.60 11.50
CA LEU A 27 -18.06 -0.70 12.08
C LEU A 27 -16.95 -1.74 11.89
N LYS A 28 -16.30 -1.75 10.73
CA LYS A 28 -15.11 -2.57 10.44
C LYS A 28 -13.96 -2.24 11.38
N ILE A 29 -13.63 -0.95 11.55
CA ILE A 29 -12.58 -0.48 12.47
C ILE A 29 -12.93 -0.78 13.93
N ALA A 30 -14.22 -0.74 14.29
CA ALA A 30 -14.70 -1.08 15.62
C ALA A 30 -14.64 -2.60 15.92
N GLY A 31 -14.40 -3.46 14.92
CA GLY A 31 -14.36 -4.91 15.09
C GLY A 31 -15.73 -5.52 15.34
N HIS A 32 -16.77 -5.01 14.66
CA HIS A 32 -18.12 -5.56 14.79
C HIS A 32 -18.20 -7.02 14.32
N GLU A 33 -18.87 -7.89 15.07
CA GLU A 33 -18.87 -9.36 14.88
C GLU A 33 -19.22 -9.82 13.45
N ARG A 34 -20.11 -9.11 12.76
CA ARG A 34 -20.56 -9.45 11.40
C ARG A 34 -19.72 -8.85 10.27
N ILE A 35 -18.82 -7.91 10.55
CA ILE A 35 -18.06 -7.19 9.54
C ILE A 35 -16.58 -7.50 9.74
N PRO A 36 -15.95 -8.24 8.81
CA PRO A 36 -14.56 -8.62 8.98
C PRO A 36 -13.65 -7.40 8.77
N VAL A 37 -12.53 -7.39 9.49
CA VAL A 37 -11.59 -6.24 9.55
C VAL A 37 -10.89 -5.98 8.21
N ASP A 38 -10.86 -6.98 7.34
CA ASP A 38 -10.28 -7.00 5.99
C ASP A 38 -11.33 -6.82 4.87
N LEU A 39 -12.57 -6.44 5.22
CA LEU A 39 -13.59 -6.07 4.24
C LEU A 39 -13.10 -4.88 3.40
N GLU A 40 -13.01 -5.06 2.09
CA GLU A 40 -12.75 -3.96 1.15
C GLU A 40 -14.07 -3.27 0.81
N VAL A 41 -14.11 -1.96 0.99
CA VAL A 41 -15.32 -1.14 0.79
C VAL A 41 -15.08 -0.21 -0.40
N ALA A 42 -15.18 -0.74 -1.61
CA ALA A 42 -14.95 0.00 -2.85
C ALA A 42 -16.20 0.76 -3.29
N TYR A 43 -16.23 2.05 -2.98
CA TYR A 43 -17.27 2.97 -3.46
C TYR A 43 -16.81 3.72 -4.70
N ILE A 44 -17.48 3.45 -5.82
CA ILE A 44 -17.28 4.16 -7.09
C ILE A 44 -18.41 5.20 -7.22
N PRO A 45 -18.09 6.51 -7.13
CA PRO A 45 -19.10 7.55 -7.24
C PRO A 45 -19.68 7.60 -8.67
N PRO A 46 -20.96 7.95 -8.84
CA PRO A 46 -21.50 8.22 -10.16
C PRO A 46 -20.75 9.39 -10.81
N PRO A 47 -20.59 9.36 -12.14
CA PRO A 47 -20.03 10.50 -12.86
C PRO A 47 -20.87 11.74 -12.52
N SER A 48 -20.20 12.85 -12.25
CA SER A 48 -20.89 14.10 -11.97
C SER A 48 -21.75 14.44 -13.19
N THR A 49 -23.05 14.70 -12.98
CA THR A 49 -23.92 15.34 -13.98
C THR A 49 -23.55 16.82 -14.19
N GLY A 50 -22.43 17.27 -13.65
CA GLY A 50 -21.86 18.59 -13.76
C GLY A 50 -20.47 18.51 -14.38
N VAL A 51 -20.22 19.46 -15.28
CA VAL A 51 -18.98 19.82 -15.97
C VAL A 51 -17.73 19.39 -15.17
N ALA A 52 -16.92 18.51 -15.76
CA ALA A 52 -15.55 18.30 -15.32
C ALA A 52 -14.73 19.55 -15.67
N GLY A 53 -14.30 20.32 -14.66
CA GLY A 53 -13.52 21.52 -14.87
C GLY A 53 -13.55 22.51 -13.71
N GLU A 54 -13.20 22.06 -12.51
CA GLU A 54 -12.58 22.92 -11.50
C GLU A 54 -11.40 22.09 -10.98
N GLU A 55 -10.29 22.00 -11.71
CA GLU A 55 -9.23 23.01 -11.59
C GLU A 55 -8.75 23.65 -12.90
N ASP A 56 -9.12 23.12 -14.08
CA ASP A 56 -8.79 23.73 -15.37
C ASP A 56 -10.03 23.79 -16.26
N GLY A 57 -10.65 24.96 -16.35
CA GLY A 57 -11.92 25.23 -17.06
C GLY A 57 -11.86 25.08 -18.58
N LYS A 58 -11.56 23.88 -19.08
CA LYS A 58 -11.69 23.44 -20.48
C LYS A 58 -12.09 21.97 -20.56
N GLY A 59 -13.27 21.63 -20.07
CA GLY A 59 -13.93 20.35 -20.33
C GLY A 59 -14.98 20.50 -21.43
N ASP A 60 -14.73 19.95 -22.61
CA ASP A 60 -15.74 19.74 -23.65
C ASP A 60 -16.85 18.85 -23.05
N GLY A 61 -18.12 19.30 -23.12
CA GLY A 61 -19.28 18.78 -22.38
C GLY A 61 -19.72 17.35 -22.73
N THR A 62 -18.79 16.52 -23.17
CA THR A 62 -18.96 15.08 -23.37
C THR A 62 -19.06 14.38 -22.01
N PRO A 63 -20.08 13.52 -21.80
CA PRO A 63 -20.12 12.66 -20.61
C PRO A 63 -18.86 11.80 -20.59
N GLN A 64 -18.20 11.73 -19.43
CA GLN A 64 -16.96 10.99 -19.23
C GLN A 64 -17.23 9.48 -19.39
N SER A 65 -17.21 8.99 -20.62
CA SER A 65 -17.55 7.60 -21.01
C SER A 65 -16.52 6.56 -20.54
N ASN A 66 -15.44 7.00 -19.89
CA ASN A 66 -14.31 6.15 -19.46
C ASN A 66 -14.26 5.91 -17.95
N MET A 67 -15.27 6.30 -17.18
CA MET A 67 -15.32 6.00 -15.74
C MET A 67 -15.86 4.59 -15.48
N PRO A 68 -15.32 3.85 -14.50
CA PRO A 68 -15.90 2.58 -14.07
C PRO A 68 -17.37 2.73 -13.68
N PHE A 69 -18.13 1.66 -13.84
CA PHE A 69 -19.55 1.69 -13.50
C PHE A 69 -19.76 2.00 -12.01
N PRO A 70 -20.64 2.95 -11.66
CA PRO A 70 -20.79 3.38 -10.28
C PRO A 70 -21.52 2.36 -9.42
N GLY A 71 -21.04 2.19 -8.19
CA GLY A 71 -21.57 1.21 -7.28
C GLY A 71 -20.80 1.11 -5.99
N LEU A 72 -21.39 0.37 -5.05
CA LEU A 72 -20.73 -0.07 -3.84
C LEU A 72 -20.37 -1.55 -4.02
N TYR A 73 -19.07 -1.81 -4.14
CA TYR A 73 -18.51 -3.15 -4.28
C TYR A 73 -17.85 -3.54 -2.96
N LEU A 74 -18.33 -4.62 -2.37
CA LEU A 74 -17.84 -5.17 -1.13
C LEU A 74 -17.16 -6.50 -1.42
N PHE A 75 -15.92 -6.67 -0.96
CA PHE A 75 -15.19 -7.92 -1.14
C PHE A 75 -14.75 -8.51 0.20
N THR A 76 -15.02 -9.79 0.39
CA THR A 76 -14.63 -10.59 1.57
C THR A 76 -13.78 -11.81 1.21
N GLN A 77 -13.64 -12.12 -0.07
CA GLN A 77 -12.89 -13.30 -0.54
C GLN A 77 -11.41 -13.29 -0.13
N MET A 78 -10.82 -14.48 -0.05
CA MET A 78 -9.39 -14.66 0.21
C MET A 78 -8.54 -14.31 -1.02
N GLY A 79 -7.24 -14.05 -0.82
CA GLY A 79 -6.29 -13.81 -1.91
C GLY A 79 -6.25 -12.37 -2.45
N ARG A 80 -6.93 -11.44 -1.77
CA ARG A 80 -6.89 -10.00 -2.09
C ARG A 80 -5.63 -9.35 -1.54
N MET A 81 -5.16 -8.32 -2.24
CA MET A 81 -4.12 -7.43 -1.72
C MET A 81 -4.77 -6.46 -0.72
N ILE A 82 -4.20 -6.37 0.47
CA ILE A 82 -4.63 -5.43 1.51
C ILE A 82 -3.41 -4.72 2.06
N ARG A 83 -3.57 -3.46 2.48
CA ARG A 83 -2.52 -2.70 3.15
C ARG A 83 -3.09 -1.88 4.31
N PRO A 84 -2.34 -1.69 5.41
CA PRO A 84 -2.77 -0.89 6.54
C PRO A 84 -2.57 0.61 6.28
N VAL A 85 -3.56 1.42 6.64
CA VAL A 85 -3.53 2.89 6.67
C VAL A 85 -4.13 3.41 7.98
N LEU A 86 -3.78 4.60 8.41
CA LEU A 86 -4.38 5.26 9.57
C LEU A 86 -5.66 5.97 9.16
N HIS A 87 -6.79 5.64 9.81
CA HIS A 87 -8.03 6.39 9.66
C HIS A 87 -8.02 7.61 10.60
N LEU A 88 -8.15 8.82 10.03
CA LEU A 88 -7.94 10.08 10.78
C LEU A 88 -9.04 10.36 11.83
N GLU A 89 -10.30 9.99 11.55
CA GLU A 89 -11.40 10.25 12.49
C GLU A 89 -11.29 9.35 13.74
N THR A 90 -10.99 8.07 13.56
CA THR A 90 -10.94 7.10 14.66
C THR A 90 -9.55 6.88 15.24
N GLN A 91 -8.50 7.40 14.61
CA GLN A 91 -7.09 7.20 14.98
C GLN A 91 -6.73 5.71 15.13
N LYS A 92 -7.26 4.88 14.23
CA LYS A 92 -7.07 3.43 14.22
C LYS A 92 -6.64 2.96 12.84
N VAL A 93 -5.95 1.84 12.80
CA VAL A 93 -5.51 1.23 11.54
C VAL A 93 -6.71 0.61 10.83
N GLU A 94 -6.89 0.96 9.56
CA GLU A 94 -7.82 0.34 8.63
C GLU A 94 -7.04 -0.39 7.54
N TYR A 95 -7.47 -1.61 7.20
CA TYR A 95 -6.93 -2.34 6.05
C TYR A 95 -7.70 -2.00 4.79
N ILE A 96 -7.03 -1.44 3.80
CA ILE A 96 -7.66 -1.05 2.53
C ILE A 96 -7.19 -1.92 1.37
N GLY A 97 -8.06 -2.06 0.37
CA GLY A 97 -7.77 -2.77 -0.87
C GLY A 97 -7.46 -1.85 -2.07
N PRO A 98 -6.97 -2.41 -3.18
CA PRO A 98 -6.59 -1.66 -4.37
C PRO A 98 -7.78 -1.10 -5.17
N MET A 99 -8.99 -1.66 -5.03
CA MET A 99 -10.15 -1.17 -5.79
C MET A 99 -10.77 0.08 -5.15
N GLU A 100 -10.70 0.20 -3.82
CA GLU A 100 -11.16 1.40 -3.12
C GLU A 100 -10.15 2.55 -3.15
N GLN A 101 -8.84 2.24 -3.16
CA GLN A 101 -7.77 3.23 -3.05
C GLN A 101 -7.82 4.39 -4.07
N PRO A 102 -8.17 4.20 -5.36
CA PRO A 102 -8.26 5.29 -6.34
C PRO A 102 -9.32 6.34 -6.02
N PHE A 103 -10.33 5.99 -5.21
CA PHE A 103 -11.44 6.87 -4.83
C PHE A 103 -11.29 7.40 -3.39
N MET A 104 -10.10 7.25 -2.78
CA MET A 104 -9.82 7.67 -1.42
C MET A 104 -8.72 8.73 -1.37
N ASN A 105 -8.87 9.69 -0.45
CA ASN A 105 -7.86 10.70 -0.17
C ASN A 105 -7.00 10.25 1.02
N ILE A 106 -5.77 9.83 0.73
CA ILE A 106 -4.80 9.30 1.70
C ILE A 106 -3.56 10.21 1.68
N ALA A 107 -3.25 10.85 2.81
CA ALA A 107 -2.06 11.68 2.95
C ALA A 107 -0.80 10.83 3.18
N CYS A 108 0.31 11.18 2.53
CA CYS A 108 1.60 10.51 2.73
C CYS A 108 2.27 10.96 4.04
N LEU A 109 2.33 12.26 4.27
CA LEU A 109 2.88 12.87 5.48
C LEU A 109 1.79 13.62 6.26
N PRO A 110 1.98 13.85 7.58
CA PRO A 110 1.07 14.70 8.35
C PRO A 110 0.92 16.12 7.78
N SER A 111 1.94 16.63 7.09
CA SER A 111 1.92 17.93 6.42
C SER A 111 0.97 18.00 5.23
N ASP A 112 0.61 16.85 4.65
CA ASP A 112 -0.20 16.77 3.43
C ASP A 112 -1.71 16.65 3.76
N ILE A 113 -2.06 16.70 5.04
CA ILE A 113 -3.45 16.58 5.51
C ILE A 113 -4.20 17.88 5.19
N GLN A 114 -5.24 17.75 4.36
CA GLN A 114 -6.17 18.83 4.06
C GLN A 114 -7.49 18.61 4.81
N GLU A 115 -7.85 19.56 5.66
CA GLU A 115 -9.08 19.49 6.46
C GLU A 115 -10.32 19.36 5.56
N GLY A 116 -11.20 18.40 5.88
CA GLY A 116 -12.43 18.15 5.12
C GLY A 116 -12.26 17.35 3.82
N ILE A 117 -11.03 17.11 3.37
CA ILE A 117 -10.73 16.36 2.13
C ILE A 117 -10.04 15.03 2.44
N THR A 118 -8.95 15.08 3.22
CA THR A 118 -8.16 13.89 3.57
C THR A 118 -8.90 13.03 4.58
N THR A 119 -9.00 11.73 4.31
CA THR A 119 -9.72 10.77 5.17
C THR A 119 -8.78 9.83 5.92
N HIS A 120 -7.64 9.50 5.31
CA HIS A 120 -6.66 8.55 5.83
C HIS A 120 -5.26 9.13 5.71
N GLN A 121 -4.32 8.49 6.41
CA GLN A 121 -2.91 8.82 6.36
C GLN A 121 -2.08 7.52 6.28
N GLU A 122 -0.96 7.57 5.57
CA GLU A 122 0.04 6.49 5.62
C GLU A 122 0.66 6.38 7.02
N LEU A 123 0.91 5.15 7.47
CA LEU A 123 1.60 4.90 8.75
C LEU A 123 3.06 5.33 8.68
N GLU A 124 3.71 5.02 7.55
CA GLU A 124 5.07 5.43 7.23
C GLU A 124 5.18 5.51 5.70
N PRO A 125 5.78 6.56 5.13
CA PRO A 125 5.89 6.71 3.68
C PRO A 125 6.72 5.60 3.03
N THR A 126 7.59 4.92 3.78
CA THR A 126 8.40 3.81 3.28
C THR A 126 7.59 2.54 3.02
N ASN A 127 6.34 2.43 3.51
CA ASN A 127 5.51 1.24 3.33
C ASN A 127 5.15 0.94 1.87
N MET A 128 5.27 1.94 0.98
CA MET A 128 5.11 1.71 -0.47
C MET A 128 6.27 0.92 -1.09
N LEU A 129 7.44 0.90 -0.42
CA LEU A 129 8.65 0.28 -0.92
C LEU A 129 8.72 -1.20 -0.53
N SER A 130 9.34 -2.00 -1.39
CA SER A 130 9.72 -3.38 -1.05
C SER A 130 10.80 -3.42 0.03
N LEU A 131 11.00 -4.59 0.64
CA LEU A 131 12.08 -4.81 1.60
C LEU A 131 13.44 -4.38 1.01
N LEU A 132 13.81 -4.88 -0.17
CA LEU A 132 15.13 -4.59 -0.76
C LEU A 132 15.31 -3.12 -1.14
N SER A 133 14.27 -2.47 -1.66
CA SER A 133 14.34 -1.03 -1.95
C SER A 133 14.50 -0.20 -0.67
N SER A 134 13.87 -0.63 0.43
CA SER A 134 13.97 0.03 1.73
C SER A 134 15.33 -0.14 2.43
N LEU A 135 16.18 -1.05 1.93
CA LEU A 135 17.55 -1.23 2.42
C LEU A 135 18.55 -0.30 1.73
N THR A 136 18.18 0.35 0.64
CA THR A 136 19.06 1.30 -0.05
C THR A 136 19.11 2.60 0.75
N PRO A 137 20.27 2.99 1.33
CA PRO A 137 20.35 4.22 2.10
C PRO A 137 20.16 5.43 1.19
N PHE A 138 19.41 6.44 1.69
CA PHE A 138 19.14 7.70 1.00
C PHE A 138 18.65 7.52 -0.45
N SER A 139 17.74 6.56 -0.67
CA SER A 139 17.26 6.22 -2.01
C SER A 139 16.59 7.39 -2.74
N ASP A 140 16.05 8.36 -2.00
CA ASP A 140 15.45 9.60 -2.49
C ASP A 140 16.46 10.58 -3.11
N TYR A 141 17.76 10.43 -2.81
CA TYR A 141 18.84 11.23 -3.40
C TYR A 141 19.39 10.59 -4.69
N ASN A 142 18.95 9.37 -5.00
CA ASN A 142 19.37 8.63 -6.18
C ASN A 142 18.35 8.75 -7.30
N GLN A 143 18.83 8.76 -8.54
CA GLN A 143 17.93 8.64 -9.70
C GLN A 143 17.20 7.28 -9.66
N SER A 144 15.91 7.26 -9.98
CA SER A 144 15.09 6.04 -9.89
C SER A 144 15.67 4.80 -10.60
N PRO A 145 16.36 4.88 -11.76
CA PRO A 145 16.97 3.70 -12.38
C PRO A 145 18.11 3.09 -11.55
N ARG A 146 18.79 3.89 -10.72
CA ARG A 146 19.87 3.40 -9.84
C ARG A 146 19.30 2.58 -8.69
N ASN A 147 18.18 2.99 -8.11
CA ASN A 147 17.50 2.23 -7.07
C ASN A 147 16.98 0.89 -7.60
N MET A 148 16.41 0.88 -8.81
CA MET A 148 15.98 -0.36 -9.47
C MET A 148 17.16 -1.30 -9.72
N TYR A 149 18.28 -0.76 -10.22
CA TYR A 149 19.49 -1.55 -10.47
C TYR A 149 20.07 -2.12 -9.17
N GLN A 150 20.11 -1.34 -8.10
CA GLN A 150 20.58 -1.80 -6.79
C GLN A 150 19.74 -2.97 -6.26
N CYS A 151 18.41 -2.92 -6.41
CA CYS A 151 17.54 -4.03 -6.03
C CYS A 151 17.86 -5.31 -6.82
N GLN A 152 18.27 -5.19 -8.09
CA GLN A 152 18.68 -6.33 -8.90
C GLN A 152 20.05 -6.86 -8.47
N MET A 153 21.03 -5.98 -8.28
CA MET A 153 22.39 -6.36 -7.88
C MET A 153 22.42 -6.97 -6.48
N GLY A 154 21.63 -6.42 -5.55
CA GLY A 154 21.51 -6.94 -4.19
C GLY A 154 21.02 -8.39 -4.13
N LYS A 155 20.19 -8.84 -5.08
CA LYS A 155 19.75 -10.24 -5.18
C LYS A 155 20.83 -11.18 -5.73
N GLN A 156 21.86 -10.63 -6.36
CA GLN A 156 22.93 -11.40 -7.03
C GLN A 156 24.24 -11.39 -6.24
N THR A 157 24.35 -10.57 -5.19
CA THR A 157 25.55 -10.47 -4.37
C THR A 157 25.86 -11.79 -3.67
N MET A 158 27.15 -12.08 -3.49
CA MET A 158 27.58 -13.17 -2.62
C MET A 158 27.44 -12.72 -1.17
N GLY A 159 26.40 -13.20 -0.50
CA GLY A 159 26.11 -12.88 0.89
C GLY A 159 26.38 -14.04 1.84
N THR A 160 25.56 -14.13 2.88
CA THR A 160 25.53 -15.28 3.80
C THR A 160 24.28 -16.11 3.49
N PRO A 161 24.39 -17.27 2.82
CA PRO A 161 23.20 -18.00 2.35
C PRO A 161 22.48 -18.80 3.44
N ALA A 162 23.22 -19.33 4.42
CA ALA A 162 22.68 -20.07 5.57
C ALA A 162 23.76 -20.20 6.66
N HIS A 163 23.35 -20.41 7.92
CA HIS A 163 24.27 -20.77 9.01
C HIS A 163 24.54 -22.28 9.06
N ALA A 164 23.54 -23.12 8.77
CA ALA A 164 23.63 -24.58 8.81
C ALA A 164 24.22 -25.20 7.53
N LEU A 165 25.27 -24.60 6.97
CA LEU A 165 25.93 -25.07 5.74
C LEU A 165 26.39 -26.54 5.80
N PRO A 166 26.94 -27.05 6.93
CA PRO A 166 27.35 -28.46 7.02
C PRO A 166 26.21 -29.48 6.87
N HIS A 167 24.95 -29.04 7.00
CA HIS A 167 23.76 -29.90 6.94
C HIS A 167 22.96 -29.71 5.64
N ARG A 168 23.53 -29.04 4.64
CA ARG A 168 22.87 -28.76 3.35
C ARG A 168 23.65 -29.35 2.19
N ALA A 169 22.91 -29.85 1.19
CA ALA A 169 23.45 -30.42 -0.04
C ALA A 169 22.93 -29.65 -1.27
N ASP A 170 22.94 -28.31 -1.17
CA ASP A 170 22.56 -27.43 -2.27
C ASP A 170 23.61 -27.52 -3.42
N ASN A 171 23.16 -27.53 -4.68
CA ASN A 171 24.05 -27.69 -5.84
C ASN A 171 25.14 -26.61 -5.95
N LYS A 172 24.80 -25.36 -5.60
CA LYS A 172 25.70 -24.21 -5.67
C LYS A 172 25.31 -23.16 -4.66
N MET A 173 26.25 -22.80 -3.79
CA MET A 173 26.10 -21.72 -2.82
C MET A 173 27.31 -20.80 -2.87
N TYR A 174 27.08 -19.51 -2.66
CA TYR A 174 28.14 -18.52 -2.58
C TYR A 174 28.10 -17.88 -1.20
N ARG A 175 29.24 -17.88 -0.52
CA ARG A 175 29.40 -17.30 0.81
C ARG A 175 30.57 -16.33 0.83
N VAL A 176 30.35 -15.13 1.34
CA VAL A 176 31.42 -14.20 1.68
C VAL A 176 32.05 -14.57 3.04
N TYR A 177 33.38 -14.54 3.12
CA TYR A 177 34.11 -14.96 4.33
C TYR A 177 34.20 -13.88 5.40
N ASN A 178 34.45 -12.63 4.99
CA ASN A 178 34.62 -11.49 5.89
C ASN A 178 33.53 -10.44 5.66
N PRO A 179 32.24 -10.79 5.88
CA PRO A 179 31.19 -9.81 5.78
C PRO A 179 31.24 -8.84 6.97
N GLN A 180 30.71 -7.63 6.77
CA GLN A 180 30.54 -6.64 7.82
C GLN A 180 29.13 -6.06 7.77
N ALA A 181 28.60 -5.66 8.92
CA ALA A 181 27.41 -4.85 8.99
C ALA A 181 27.67 -3.48 8.35
N PRO A 182 26.75 -2.94 7.54
CA PRO A 182 26.93 -1.62 6.94
C PRO A 182 26.95 -0.55 8.03
N VAL A 183 27.87 0.41 7.94
CA VAL A 183 27.95 1.53 8.90
C VAL A 183 26.71 2.44 8.80
N VAL A 184 26.22 2.66 7.58
CA VAL A 184 24.99 3.41 7.32
C VAL A 184 23.85 2.41 7.11
N GLN A 185 22.87 2.42 8.01
CA GLN A 185 21.74 1.47 8.00
C GLN A 185 20.40 2.20 7.92
N THR A 186 19.41 1.55 7.31
CA THR A 186 18.01 1.99 7.36
C THR A 186 17.30 1.36 8.54
N ALA A 187 16.22 1.96 9.04
CA ALA A 187 15.44 1.39 10.14
C ALA A 187 14.95 -0.04 9.85
N ARG A 188 14.58 -0.31 8.58
CA ARG A 188 14.15 -1.63 8.10
C ARG A 188 15.28 -2.67 8.14
N HIS A 189 16.55 -2.27 8.03
CA HIS A 189 17.67 -3.20 8.17
C HIS A 189 17.68 -3.87 9.55
N GLY A 190 17.46 -3.07 10.60
CA GLY A 190 17.36 -3.56 11.97
C GLY A 190 16.06 -4.34 12.24
N GLU A 191 14.92 -3.85 11.75
CA GLU A 191 13.61 -4.53 11.90
C GLU A 191 13.64 -5.97 11.36
N PHE A 192 14.25 -6.15 10.18
CA PHE A 192 14.35 -7.46 9.53
C PHE A 192 15.62 -8.25 9.91
N GLN A 193 16.40 -7.78 10.90
CA GLN A 193 17.60 -8.46 11.40
C GLN A 193 18.58 -8.84 10.29
N MET A 194 18.78 -7.94 9.33
CA MET A 194 19.65 -8.20 8.17
C MET A 194 21.13 -8.37 8.56
N ASP A 195 21.52 -7.97 9.78
CA ASP A 195 22.84 -8.22 10.36
C ASP A 195 23.17 -9.71 10.56
N GLU A 196 22.16 -10.58 10.71
CA GLU A 196 22.35 -12.04 10.83
C GLU A 196 22.82 -12.65 9.49
N TYR A 197 22.45 -12.02 8.37
CA TYR A 197 22.81 -12.44 7.01
C TYR A 197 23.56 -11.32 6.28
N PRO A 198 24.79 -10.99 6.69
CA PRO A 198 25.49 -9.84 6.16
C PRO A 198 25.95 -10.10 4.72
N ASN A 199 25.77 -9.07 3.87
CA ASN A 199 25.79 -9.19 2.41
C ASN A 199 26.89 -8.38 1.70
N GLY A 200 27.86 -7.86 2.45
CA GLY A 200 28.94 -7.04 1.90
C GLY A 200 30.01 -6.69 2.94
N CYS A 201 30.84 -5.71 2.63
CA CYS A 201 31.84 -5.15 3.55
C CYS A 201 31.91 -3.63 3.41
N ASN A 202 32.42 -2.95 4.44
CA ASN A 202 32.71 -1.51 4.36
C ASN A 202 34.14 -1.35 3.82
N ALA A 203 34.31 -0.59 2.74
CA ALA A 203 35.59 -0.30 2.10
C ALA A 203 35.86 1.21 2.11
N VAL A 204 37.16 1.58 2.21
CA VAL A 204 37.66 2.97 2.18
C VAL A 204 38.09 3.33 0.78
#